data_AF-A0A1S1HLF0-F1
#
_entry.id   AF-A0A1S1HLF0-F1
#
_cell.length_a   1.000
_cell.length_b   1.000
_cell.length_c   1.000
_cell.angle_alpha   90.00
_cell.angle_beta   90.00
_cell.angle_gamma   90.00
#
_symmetry.space_group_name_H-M   'P 1'
#
loop_
_entity.id
_entity.type
_entity.pdbx_description
1 polymer ?
#
loop_
_entity_poly.entity_id
_entity_poly.type
_entity_poly.pdbx_seq_one_letter_code
_entity_poly.pdbx_strand_id
1 'polypeptide(L)'
;MKHINEYGFVDNYSRPYFILKALLLCDELHEKKDLFTEEVIVLNSTVSLALLTRIASSCALASGFPNAESIAEQLYHWPITLQEVDELMMRPLSEHLSIQVTSND
;
A
#
# COMPACT_ATOMS: atom_id res chain seq x y z
N MET A 1 21.64 -3.52 1.44
CA MET A 1 21.45 -3.33 2.89
C MET A 1 19.98 -3.06 3.13
N LYS A 2 19.34 -3.75 4.07
CA LYS A 2 17.93 -3.54 4.44
C LYS A 2 17.86 -2.28 5.30
N HIS A 3 17.11 -1.25 4.88
CA HIS A 3 16.89 -0.05 5.68
C HIS A 3 15.98 -0.41 6.85
N ILE A 4 16.39 -0.08 8.08
CA ILE A 4 15.61 -0.25 9.30
C ILE A 4 15.19 1.15 9.75
N ASN A 5 13.89 1.40 9.86
CA ASN A 5 13.39 2.71 10.29
C ASN A 5 13.56 2.93 11.80
N GLU A 6 13.21 4.13 12.28
CA GLU A 6 13.35 4.53 13.69
C GLU A 6 12.57 3.68 14.70
N TYR A 7 11.63 2.85 14.22
CA TYR A 7 10.83 1.93 15.03
C TYR A 7 11.30 0.47 14.92
N GLY A 8 12.44 0.21 14.28
CA GLY A 8 12.99 -1.14 14.15
C GLY A 8 12.37 -1.98 13.03
N PHE A 9 11.58 -1.38 12.13
CA PHE A 9 11.00 -2.10 11.00
C PHE A 9 11.95 -2.11 9.81
N VAL A 10 12.10 -3.28 9.18
CA VAL A 10 12.75 -3.36 7.88
C VAL A 10 11.77 -2.88 6.82
N ASP A 11 12.14 -1.84 6.07
CA ASP A 11 11.34 -1.42 4.94
C ASP A 11 11.37 -2.50 3.84
N ASN A 12 10.28 -3.25 3.73
CA ASN A 12 10.08 -4.23 2.67
C ASN A 12 9.23 -3.59 1.57
N TYR A 13 9.88 -2.83 0.68
CA TYR A 13 9.27 -2.15 -0.48
C TYR A 13 8.81 -3.12 -1.57
N SER A 14 7.91 -4.03 -1.20
CA SER A 14 7.34 -5.08 -2.04
C SER A 14 5.96 -4.67 -2.59
N ARG A 15 5.47 -5.37 -3.61
CA ARG A 15 4.11 -5.19 -4.13
C ARG A 15 3.04 -5.26 -3.01
N PRO A 16 3.01 -6.28 -2.13
CA PRO A 16 2.12 -6.34 -0.96
C PRO A 16 2.12 -5.06 -0.11
N TYR A 17 3.31 -4.51 0.16
CA TYR A 17 3.45 -3.28 0.94
C TYR A 17 2.76 -2.09 0.26
N PHE A 18 2.94 -1.91 -1.05
CA PHE A 18 2.29 -0.80 -1.76
C PHE A 18 0.78 -0.99 -1.95
N ILE A 19 0.30 -2.24 -2.01
CA ILE A 19 -1.15 -2.53 -1.98
C ILE A 19 -1.74 -2.13 -0.62
N LEU A 20 -1.12 -2.56 0.48
CA LEU A 20 -1.54 -2.19 1.83
C LEU A 20 -1.48 -0.68 2.07
N LYS A 21 -0.42 -0.02 1.60
CA LYS A 21 -0.27 1.44 1.68
C LYS A 21 -1.39 2.16 0.94
N ALA A 22 -1.81 1.67 -0.23
CA ALA A 22 -2.92 2.21 -0.98
C ALA A 22 -4.27 2.01 -0.25
N LEU A 23 -4.50 0.83 0.33
CA LEU A 23 -5.71 0.54 1.13
C LEU A 23 -5.83 1.50 2.32
N LEU A 24 -4.75 1.69 3.08
CA LEU A 24 -4.72 2.61 4.23
C LEU A 24 -4.96 4.07 3.81
N LEU A 25 -4.41 4.50 2.68
CA LEU A 25 -4.65 5.84 2.16
C LEU A 25 -6.12 6.03 1.76
N CYS A 26 -6.74 5.03 1.15
CA CYS A 26 -8.16 5.06 0.83
C CYS A 26 -9.04 5.15 2.08
N ASP A 27 -8.70 4.40 3.12
CA ASP A 27 -9.40 4.44 4.41
C ASP A 27 -9.30 5.83 5.06
N GLU A 28 -8.09 6.40 5.14
CA GLU A 28 -7.85 7.75 5.66
C GLU A 28 -8.63 8.83 4.88
N LEU A 29 -8.70 8.71 3.55
CA LEU A 29 -9.47 9.63 2.72
C LEU A 29 -10.99 9.50 2.97
N HIS A 30 -11.47 8.28 3.22
CA HIS A 30 -12.87 8.03 3.54
C HIS A 30 -13.26 8.58 4.92
N GLU A 31 -12.37 8.47 5.92
CA GLU A 31 -12.55 9.11 7.23
C GLU A 31 -12.60 10.65 7.13
N LYS A 32 -11.83 11.22 6.20
CA LYS A 32 -11.76 12.68 5.97
C LYS A 32 -12.76 13.19 4.94
N LYS A 33 -13.74 12.37 4.52
CA LYS A 33 -14.71 12.72 3.45
C LYS A 33 -15.41 14.07 3.65
N ASP A 34 -15.65 14.47 4.90
CA ASP A 34 -16.34 15.72 5.25
C ASP A 34 -15.51 16.98 4.96
N LEU A 35 -14.21 16.83 4.68
CA LEU A 35 -13.29 17.91 4.29
C LEU A 35 -13.19 18.09 2.77
N PHE A 36 -13.77 17.17 1.99
CA PHE A 36 -13.75 17.20 0.53
C PHE A 36 -15.13 17.64 0.00
N THR A 37 -15.17 18.49 -1.03
CA THR A 37 -16.41 18.91 -1.68
C THR A 37 -17.13 17.72 -2.32
N GLU A 38 -18.47 17.78 -2.41
CA GLU A 38 -19.34 16.69 -2.88
C GLU A 38 -18.94 16.06 -4.23
N GLU A 39 -18.25 16.80 -5.10
CA GLU A 39 -17.74 16.30 -6.39
C GLU A 39 -16.63 15.24 -6.25
N VAL A 40 -15.91 15.18 -5.12
CA VAL A 40 -14.92 14.12 -4.82
C VAL A 40 -15.60 12.86 -4.27
N ILE A 41 -16.78 13.01 -3.68
CA ILE A 41 -17.49 11.97 -2.93
C ILE A 41 -18.25 11.00 -3.86
N VAL A 42 -18.63 11.42 -5.07
CA VAL A 42 -19.33 10.56 -6.05
C VAL A 42 -18.41 9.45 -6.62
N LEU A 43 -17.09 9.64 -6.60
CA LEU A 43 -16.09 8.61 -6.92
C LEU A 43 -15.85 7.60 -5.77
N ASN A 44 -16.40 7.87 -4.58
CA ASN A 44 -16.04 7.22 -3.32
C ASN A 44 -17.01 6.12 -2.84
N SER A 45 -18.03 5.76 -3.63
CA SER A 45 -18.99 4.73 -3.19
C SER A 45 -18.39 3.31 -3.18
N THR A 46 -17.35 3.06 -3.98
CA THR A 46 -16.51 1.85 -3.91
C THR A 46 -15.14 2.17 -4.48
N VAL A 47 -14.07 1.92 -3.72
CA VAL A 47 -12.71 1.92 -4.29
C VAL A 47 -12.62 0.74 -5.25
N SER A 48 -12.67 1.02 -6.55
CA SER A 48 -12.49 -0.04 -7.55
C SER A 48 -11.06 -0.59 -7.48
N LEU A 49 -10.88 -1.88 -7.80
CA LEU A 49 -9.54 -2.50 -7.89
C LEU A 49 -8.63 -1.76 -8.89
N ALA A 50 -9.21 -1.19 -9.94
CA ALA A 50 -8.49 -0.35 -10.90
C ALA A 50 -7.96 0.94 -10.26
N LEU A 51 -8.79 1.62 -9.46
CA LEU A 51 -8.36 2.81 -8.71
C LEU A 51 -7.29 2.44 -7.68
N LEU A 52 -7.49 1.35 -6.93
CA LEU A 52 -6.52 0.86 -5.97
C LEU A 52 -5.16 0.56 -6.62
N THR A 53 -5.17 -0.09 -7.80
CA THR A 53 -3.97 -0.38 -8.58
C THR A 53 -3.23 0.89 -8.98
N ARG A 54 -3.97 1.92 -9.43
CA ARG A 54 -3.39 3.22 -9.78
C ARG A 54 -2.76 3.90 -8.57
N ILE A 55 -3.45 3.91 -7.43
CA ILE A 55 -2.95 4.50 -6.19
C ILE A 55 -1.68 3.78 -5.73
N ALA A 56 -1.68 2.45 -5.68
CA ALA A 56 -0.52 1.65 -5.30
C ALA A 56 0.68 1.94 -6.22
N SER A 57 0.45 2.02 -7.53
CA SER A 57 1.50 2.35 -8.51
C SER A 57 2.05 3.77 -8.30
N SER A 58 1.18 4.75 -8.04
CA SER A 58 1.61 6.12 -7.74
C SER A 58 2.39 6.19 -6.42
N CYS A 59 1.98 5.45 -5.39
CA CYS A 59 2.72 5.36 -4.13
C CYS A 59 4.10 4.73 -4.31
N ALA A 60 4.23 3.73 -5.19
CA ALA A 60 5.51 3.14 -5.55
C ALA A 60 6.44 4.17 -6.19
N LEU A 61 5.99 4.83 -7.27
CA LEU A 61 6.77 5.84 -7.98
C LEU A 61 7.18 7.03 -7.09
N ALA A 62 6.28 7.50 -6.22
CA ALA A 62 6.55 8.61 -5.30
C ALA A 62 7.51 8.27 -4.16
N SER A 63 7.82 6.98 -3.93
CA SER A 63 8.68 6.56 -2.82
C SER A 63 10.16 6.89 -3.01
N GLY A 64 10.62 7.09 -4.25
CA GLY A 64 12.03 7.37 -4.56
C GLY A 64 13.00 6.21 -4.29
N PHE A 65 12.51 4.99 -4.01
CA PHE A 65 13.35 3.82 -3.73
C PHE A 65 13.95 3.21 -5.02
N PRO A 66 15.17 2.62 -5.00
CA PRO A 66 15.86 2.10 -6.19
C PRO A 66 15.14 1.03 -7.04
N ASN A 67 14.00 0.49 -6.59
CA ASN A 67 13.17 -0.46 -7.36
C ASN A 67 11.70 -0.02 -7.52
N ALA A 68 11.39 1.25 -7.23
CA ALA A 68 10.02 1.78 -7.30
C ALA A 68 9.37 1.57 -8.68
N GLU A 69 10.14 1.78 -9.76
CA GLU A 69 9.68 1.63 -11.14
C GLU A 69 9.29 0.18 -11.46
N SER A 70 10.09 -0.79 -11.01
CA SER A 70 9.77 -2.21 -11.21
C SER A 70 8.47 -2.61 -10.52
N ILE A 71 8.22 -2.11 -9.30
CA ILE A 71 6.96 -2.39 -8.59
C ILE A 71 5.77 -1.74 -9.30
N ALA A 72 5.93 -0.50 -9.78
CA ALA A 72 4.89 0.18 -10.55
C ALA A 72 4.56 -0.57 -11.85
N GLU A 73 5.58 -1.06 -12.56
CA GLU A 73 5.43 -1.87 -13.77
C GLU A 73 4.73 -3.21 -13.48
N GLN A 74 5.05 -3.87 -12.37
CA GLN A 74 4.32 -5.06 -11.92
C GLN A 74 2.84 -4.77 -11.64
N LEU A 75 2.53 -3.65 -10.99
CA LEU A 75 1.14 -3.23 -10.73
C LEU A 75 0.39 -2.89 -12.02
N TYR A 76 1.09 -2.38 -13.02
CA TYR A 76 0.51 -2.12 -14.34
C TYR A 76 0.20 -3.40 -15.13
N HIS A 77 1.15 -4.33 -15.22
CA HIS A 77 0.98 -5.58 -15.97
C HIS A 77 0.12 -6.61 -15.25
N TRP A 78 0.16 -6.62 -13.92
CA TRP A 78 -0.65 -7.49 -13.08
C TRP A 78 -1.48 -6.61 -12.14
N PRO A 79 -2.67 -6.15 -12.57
CA PRO A 79 -3.56 -5.37 -11.72
C PRO A 79 -3.94 -6.12 -10.44
N ILE A 80 -4.25 -5.36 -9.38
CA ILE A 80 -4.62 -5.94 -8.09
C ILE A 80 -5.93 -6.72 -8.24
N THR A 81 -5.95 -7.94 -7.70
CA THR A 81 -7.13 -8.79 -7.63
C THR A 81 -7.81 -8.73 -6.27
N LEU A 82 -9.10 -9.11 -6.21
CA LEU A 82 -9.80 -9.23 -4.92
C LEU A 82 -9.16 -10.29 -4.03
N GLN A 83 -8.69 -11.40 -4.61
CA GLN A 83 -8.00 -12.46 -3.88
C GLN A 83 -6.73 -11.93 -3.18
N GLU A 84 -5.90 -11.13 -3.87
CA GLU A 84 -4.74 -10.51 -3.25
C GLU A 84 -5.14 -9.60 -2.08
N VAL A 85 -6.22 -8.81 -2.23
CA VAL A 85 -6.71 -7.97 -1.13
C VAL A 85 -7.17 -8.82 0.05
N ASP A 86 -7.95 -9.86 -0.19
CA ASP A 86 -8.44 -10.75 0.86
C ASP A 86 -7.28 -11.44 1.58
N GLU A 87 -6.29 -11.96 0.85
CA GLU A 87 -5.09 -12.58 1.44
C GLU A 87 -4.29 -11.60 2.31
N LEU A 88 -4.21 -10.33 1.90
CA LEU A 88 -3.55 -9.28 2.67
C LEU A 88 -4.35 -8.93 3.93
N MET A 89 -5.67 -8.80 3.82
CA MET A 89 -6.54 -8.44 4.94
C MET A 89 -6.74 -9.57 5.97
N MET A 90 -6.54 -10.83 5.55
CA MET A 90 -6.63 -12.01 6.42
C MET A 90 -5.46 -12.13 7.40
N ARG A 91 -4.44 -11.30 7.28
CA ARG A 91 -3.28 -11.29 8.19
C ARG A 91 -3.16 -9.94 8.90
N PRO A 92 -2.79 -9.92 10.20
CA PRO A 92 -2.48 -8.68 10.89
C PRO A 92 -1.41 -7.88 10.16
N LEU A 93 -1.54 -6.55 10.16
CA LEU A 93 -0.57 -5.64 9.51
C LEU A 93 0.88 -5.91 9.95
N SER A 94 1.09 -6.33 11.20
CA SER A 94 2.40 -6.70 11.76
C SER A 94 3.10 -7.83 11.01
N GLU A 95 2.35 -8.75 10.37
CA GLU A 95 2.91 -9.86 9.60
C GLU A 95 3.42 -9.41 8.22
N HIS A 96 2.85 -8.34 7.66
CA HIS A 96 3.28 -7.77 6.37
C HIS A 96 4.44 -6.79 6.50
N LEU A 97 4.60 -6.21 7.69
CA LEU A 97 5.69 -5.29 8.00
C LEU A 97 7.02 -6.02 8.34
N SER A 98 7.07 -7.35 8.21
CA SER A 98 8.23 -8.23 8.41
C SER A 98 9.25 -7.66 9.40
N ILE A 99 8.85 -7.66 10.67
CA ILE A 99 9.69 -7.38 11.82
C ILE A 99 10.73 -8.51 11.92
N GLN A 100 11.95 -8.30 11.42
CA GLN A 100 13.09 -9.01 11.99
C GLN A 100 13.56 -8.19 13.18
N VAL A 101 13.02 -8.48 14.37
CA VAL A 101 13.74 -8.12 15.60
C VAL A 101 15.04 -8.89 15.50
N THR A 102 16.15 -8.22 15.24
CA THR A 102 17.45 -8.79 15.58
C THR A 102 17.45 -8.92 17.10
N SER A 103 17.09 -10.11 17.58
CA SER A 103 17.44 -10.53 18.93
C SER A 103 18.96 -10.47 19.01
N ASN A 104 19.47 -9.40 19.62
CA ASN A 104 20.86 -9.32 20.02
C ASN A 104 21.03 -10.29 21.19
N ASP A 105 21.55 -11.49 20.90
CA ASP A 105 22.29 -12.28 21.88
C ASP A 105 23.70 -11.69 22.06
#